data_AF-A0A529PVM6-F1
#
_entry.id   AF-A0A529PVM6-F1
#
_cell.length_a   1.000
_cell.length_b   1.000
_cell.length_c   1.000
_cell.angle_alpha   90.00
_cell.angle_beta   90.00
_cell.angle_gamma   90.00
#
_symmetry.space_group_name_H-M   'P 1'
#
loop_
_entity.id
_entity.type
_entity.pdbx_description
1 polymer ?
#
loop_
_entity_poly.entity_id
_entity_poly.type
_entity_poly.pdbx_seq_one_letter_code
_entity_poly.pdbx_strand_id
1 'polypeptide(L)'
;KYGGARVTFWAFVLMIVGVAGVLWFIGIKDQPGAFMGFFTAFLLLFFATGVGNASTFQMIPVIMAKEMARLMPAADVEARRQQAEKESAAITGFTSA
;
A
#
# COMPACT_ATOMS: atom_id res chain seq x y z
N LYS A 1 -6.72 7.51 11.79
CA LYS A 1 -7.26 6.70 12.92
C LYS A 1 -6.80 5.23 12.87
N TYR A 2 -6.39 4.70 11.71
CA TYR A 2 -5.68 3.42 11.58
C TYR A 2 -4.28 3.70 11.03
N GLY A 3 -3.23 3.08 11.60
CA GLY A 3 -1.86 3.28 11.12
C GLY A 3 -1.61 2.55 9.80
N GLY A 4 -0.87 3.16 8.87
CA GLY A 4 -0.61 2.61 7.53
C GLY A 4 -0.11 1.15 7.58
N ALA A 5 0.78 0.82 8.50
CA ALA A 5 1.27 -0.56 8.66
C ALA A 5 0.15 -1.60 8.86
N ARG A 6 -0.90 -1.27 9.63
CA ARG A 6 -2.05 -2.17 9.85
C ARG A 6 -2.92 -2.28 8.60
N VAL A 7 -3.09 -1.17 7.88
CA VAL A 7 -3.88 -1.14 6.64
C VAL A 7 -3.18 -1.96 5.56
N THR A 8 -1.87 -1.78 5.40
CA THR A 8 -1.06 -2.55 4.45
C THR A 8 -1.09 -4.06 4.77
N PHE A 9 -1.00 -4.43 6.05
CA PHE A 9 -1.11 -5.83 6.46
C PHE A 9 -2.44 -6.47 6.01
N TRP A 10 -3.57 -5.83 6.32
CA TRP A 10 -4.88 -6.34 5.90
C TRP A 10 -5.08 -6.30 4.38
N ALA A 11 -4.50 -5.31 3.69
CA ALA A 11 -4.50 -5.27 2.23
C ALA A 11 -3.78 -6.50 1.65
N PHE A 12 -2.64 -6.92 2.21
CA PHE A 12 -1.96 -8.14 1.78
C PHE A 12 -2.75 -9.41 2.08
N VAL A 13 -3.41 -9.49 3.24
CA VAL A 13 -4.32 -10.60 3.54
C VAL A 13 -5.46 -10.68 2.51
N LEU A 14 -6.06 -9.55 2.16
CA LEU A 14 -7.09 -9.49 1.12
C LEU A 14 -6.53 -9.89 -0.25
N MET A 15 -5.31 -9.48 -0.60
CA MET A 15 -4.66 -9.90 -1.84
C MET A 15 -4.42 -11.41 -1.88
N ILE A 16 -3.98 -12.02 -0.78
CA ILE A 16 -3.81 -13.48 -0.69
C ILE A 16 -5.15 -14.19 -0.95
N VAL A 17 -6.23 -13.73 -0.32
CA VAL A 17 -7.59 -14.27 -0.53
C VAL A 17 -8.03 -14.05 -1.98
N GLY A 18 -7.76 -12.88 -2.56
CA GLY A 18 -8.07 -12.57 -3.94
C GLY A 18 -7.36 -13.49 -4.94
N VAL A 19 -6.06 -13.72 -4.76
CA VAL A 19 -5.28 -14.65 -5.61
C VAL A 19 -5.81 -16.07 -5.45
N ALA A 20 -6.08 -16.52 -4.23
CA ALA A 20 -6.66 -17.84 -3.99
C ALA A 20 -8.03 -18.00 -4.69
N GLY A 21 -8.87 -16.96 -4.64
CA GLY A 21 -10.14 -16.92 -5.36
C GLY A 21 -9.97 -17.00 -6.87
N VAL A 22 -9.04 -16.23 -7.45
CA VAL A 22 -8.73 -16.28 -8.89
C VAL A 22 -8.31 -17.70 -9.30
N LEU A 23 -7.37 -18.31 -8.58
CA LEU A 23 -6.88 -19.66 -8.89
C LEU A 23 -8.01 -20.70 -8.78
N TRP A 24 -8.86 -20.58 -7.76
CA TRP A 24 -10.01 -21.47 -7.58
C TRP A 24 -10.99 -21.38 -8.75
N PHE A 25 -11.42 -20.17 -9.12
CA PHE A 25 -12.41 -19.98 -10.19
C PHE A 25 -11.87 -20.32 -11.58
N ILE A 26 -10.55 -20.23 -11.80
CA ILE A 26 -9.90 -20.79 -13.00
C ILE A 26 -10.00 -22.33 -12.99
N GLY A 27 -9.73 -22.97 -11.84
CA GLY A 27 -9.80 -24.43 -11.71
C GLY A 27 -11.19 -25.00 -11.96
N ILE A 28 -12.25 -24.25 -11.62
CA ILE A 28 -13.65 -24.63 -11.84
C ILE A 28 -14.30 -23.92 -13.04
N LYS A 29 -13.52 -23.47 -14.02
CA LYS A 29 -13.98 -22.63 -15.15
C LYS A 29 -15.21 -23.14 -15.91
N ASP A 30 -15.44 -24.46 -15.93
CA ASP A 30 -16.54 -25.10 -16.66
C ASP A 30 -17.87 -25.08 -15.87
N GLN A 31 -17.85 -24.64 -14.61
CA GLN A 31 -19.03 -24.52 -13.77
C GLN A 31 -19.79 -23.21 -14.02
N PRO A 32 -21.13 -23.22 -13.92
CA PRO A 32 -21.93 -22.00 -14.01
C PRO A 32 -21.52 -21.02 -12.90
N GLY A 33 -21.33 -19.75 -13.28
CA GLY A 33 -20.92 -18.69 -12.34
C GLY A 33 -19.41 -18.58 -12.10
N ALA A 34 -18.58 -19.46 -12.66
CA ALA A 34 -17.12 -19.40 -12.49
C ALA A 34 -16.53 -18.06 -12.97
N PHE A 35 -17.02 -17.52 -14.08
CA PHE A 35 -16.61 -16.20 -14.57
C PHE A 35 -16.96 -15.07 -13.59
N MET A 36 -18.16 -15.08 -12.99
CA MET A 36 -18.55 -14.05 -12.03
C MET A 36 -17.66 -14.12 -10.78
N GLY A 37 -17.40 -15.33 -10.26
CA GLY A 37 -16.50 -15.51 -9.14
C GLY A 37 -15.08 -15.04 -9.43
N PHE A 38 -14.55 -15.39 -10.60
CA PHE A 38 -13.26 -14.90 -11.09
C PHE A 38 -13.23 -13.36 -11.17
N PHE A 39 -14.25 -12.76 -11.77
CA PHE A 39 -14.35 -11.31 -11.95
C PHE A 39 -14.42 -10.59 -10.61
N THR A 40 -15.22 -11.09 -9.66
CA THR A 40 -15.29 -10.53 -8.30
C THR A 40 -13.95 -10.66 -7.56
N ALA A 41 -13.25 -11.78 -7.68
CA ALA A 41 -11.92 -11.95 -7.09
C ALA A 41 -10.90 -10.96 -7.70
N PHE A 42 -10.99 -10.71 -9.02
CA PHE A 42 -10.18 -9.69 -9.70
C PHE A 42 -10.49 -8.27 -9.22
N LEU A 43 -11.77 -7.90 -9.08
CA LEU A 43 -12.15 -6.60 -8.54
C LEU A 43 -11.65 -6.40 -7.10
N LEU A 44 -11.74 -7.45 -6.27
CA LEU A 44 -11.19 -7.44 -4.92
C LEU A 44 -9.68 -7.22 -4.92
N LEU A 45 -8.94 -7.88 -5.83
CA LEU A 45 -7.50 -7.69 -5.99
C LEU A 45 -7.14 -6.27 -6.39
N PHE A 46 -7.86 -5.69 -7.36
CA PHE A 46 -7.66 -4.30 -7.79
C PHE A 46 -7.88 -3.33 -6.64
N PHE A 47 -8.97 -3.51 -5.89
CA PHE A 47 -9.27 -2.71 -4.72
C PHE A 47 -8.20 -2.84 -3.63
N ALA A 48 -7.82 -4.07 -3.26
CA ALA A 48 -6.83 -4.34 -2.23
C ALA A 48 -5.44 -3.77 -2.59
N THR A 49 -5.04 -3.88 -3.86
CA THR A 49 -3.81 -3.28 -4.38
C THR A 49 -3.83 -1.76 -4.24
N GLY A 50 -4.93 -1.11 -4.64
CA GLY A 50 -5.11 0.33 -4.50
C GLY A 50 -5.01 0.79 -3.04
N VAL A 51 -5.68 0.08 -2.12
CA VAL A 51 -5.60 0.35 -0.67
C VAL A 51 -4.18 0.16 -0.14
N GLY A 52 -3.48 -0.90 -0.58
CA GLY A 52 -2.10 -1.18 -0.19
C GLY A 52 -1.15 -0.06 -0.58
N ASN A 53 -1.22 0.43 -1.81
CA ASN A 53 -0.38 1.52 -2.32
C ASN A 53 -0.67 2.84 -1.60
N ALA A 54 -1.94 3.20 -1.44
CA ALA A 54 -2.33 4.41 -0.72
C ALA A 54 -1.82 4.40 0.74
N SER A 55 -1.90 3.25 1.40
CA SER A 55 -1.37 3.07 2.75
C SER A 55 0.15 3.29 2.80
N THR A 56 0.89 2.74 1.84
CA THR A 56 2.35 2.94 1.74
C THR A 56 2.71 4.40 1.50
N PHE A 57 2.04 5.10 0.58
CA PHE A 57 2.30 6.51 0.35
C PHE A 57 2.01 7.39 1.57
N GLN A 58 1.02 7.05 2.39
CA GLN A 58 0.78 7.73 3.66
C GLN A 58 1.86 7.46 4.72
N MET A 59 2.56 6.32 4.64
CA MET A 59 3.64 5.99 5.58
C MET A 59 4.94 6.73 5.29
N ILE A 60 5.25 7.00 4.01
CA ILE A 60 6.53 7.61 3.60
C ILE A 60 6.82 8.91 4.38
N PRO A 61 5.90 9.91 4.44
CA PRO A 61 6.15 11.14 5.20
C PRO A 61 6.37 10.91 6.69
N VAL A 62 5.65 9.95 7.28
CA VAL A 62 5.76 9.62 8.70
C VAL A 62 7.11 8.97 9.01
N ILE A 63 7.61 8.13 8.11
CA ILE A 63 8.93 7.50 8.24
C ILE A 63 10.02 8.55 8.07
N MET A 64 9.95 9.40 7.04
CA MET A 64 10.95 10.45 6.80
C MET A 64 11.00 11.48 7.93
N ALA A 65 9.87 11.85 8.53
CA ALA A 65 9.87 12.74 9.69
C ALA A 65 10.65 12.15 10.88
N LYS A 66 10.53 10.83 11.12
CA LYS A 66 11.31 10.13 12.14
C LYS A 66 12.78 10.02 11.77
N GLU A 67 13.08 9.72 10.50
CA GLU A 67 14.45 9.57 10.04
C GLU A 67 15.20 10.90 10.06
N MET A 68 14.57 12.03 9.69
CA MET A 68 15.19 13.35 9.78
C MET A 68 15.48 13.77 11.23
N ALA A 69 14.65 13.36 12.19
CA ALA A 69 14.95 13.58 13.60
C ALA A 69 16.22 12.83 14.06
N ARG A 70 16.51 11.67 13.45
CA ARG A 70 17.70 10.87 13.72
C ARG A 70 18.94 11.37 12.95
N LEU A 71 18.77 11.74 11.68
CA LEU A 71 19.86 12.14 10.79
C LEU A 71 20.31 13.59 11.00
N MET A 72 19.42 14.47 11.46
CA MET A 72 19.72 15.89 11.70
C MET A 72 19.44 16.30 13.16
N PRO A 73 20.09 15.67 14.16
CA PRO A 73 19.74 15.87 15.57
C PRO A 73 20.00 17.31 16.06
N ALA A 74 20.98 18.00 15.46
CA ALA A 74 21.36 19.37 15.81
C ALA A 74 20.57 20.44 15.02
N ALA A 75 19.81 20.06 14.00
CA ALA A 75 19.00 20.99 13.23
C ALA A 75 17.76 21.41 14.02
N ASP A 76 17.25 22.60 13.75
CA ASP A 76 15.98 23.03 14.31
C ASP A 76 14.81 22.17 13.79
N VAL A 77 13.64 22.34 14.42
CA VAL A 77 12.46 21.52 14.09
C VAL A 77 11.95 21.83 12.68
N GLU A 78 12.06 23.09 12.25
CA GLU A 78 11.55 23.55 10.96
C GLU A 78 12.41 23.04 9.79
N ALA A 79 13.75 23.11 9.89
CA ALA A 79 14.63 22.55 8.85
C ALA A 79 14.45 21.04 8.71
N ARG A 80 14.26 20.32 9.83
CA ARG A 80 13.96 18.87 9.80
C ARG A 80 12.65 18.56 9.07
N ARG A 81 11.61 19.37 9.30
CA ARG A 81 10.32 19.19 8.65
C ARG A 81 10.43 19.44 7.14
N GLN A 82 11.07 20.54 6.73
CA GLN A 82 11.28 20.86 5.33
C GLN A 82 12.10 19.77 4.61
N GLN A 83 13.14 19.23 5.25
CA GLN A 83 13.91 18.14 4.67
C GLN A 83 13.07 16.86 4.56
N ALA A 84 12.29 16.52 5.59
CA ALA A 84 11.42 15.34 5.55
C ALA A 84 10.39 15.44 4.41
N GLU A 85 9.78 16.61 4.20
CA GLU A 85 8.84 16.87 3.11
C GLU A 85 9.50 16.70 1.73
N LYS A 86 10.71 17.24 1.54
CA LYS A 86 11.49 17.11 0.29
C LYS A 86 11.83 15.65 -0.02
N GLU A 87 12.41 14.92 0.94
CA GLU A 87 12.78 13.51 0.75
C GLU A 87 11.53 12.65 0.48
N SER A 88 10.44 12.91 1.21
CA SER A 88 9.18 12.20 1.00
C SER A 88 8.60 12.40 -0.39
N ALA A 89 8.65 13.63 -0.90
CA ALA A 89 8.19 13.97 -2.25
C ALA A 89 9.06 13.27 -3.31
N ALA A 90 10.39 13.27 -3.12
CA ALA A 90 11.33 12.59 -4.01
C ALA A 90 11.09 11.07 -4.05
N ILE A 91 10.97 10.43 -2.88
CA ILE A 91 10.70 8.99 -2.78
C ILE A 91 9.35 8.65 -3.40
N THR A 92 8.31 9.42 -3.10
CA THR A 92 6.97 9.19 -3.67
C THR A 92 7.00 9.33 -5.18
N GLY A 93 7.64 10.38 -5.71
CA GLY A 93 7.79 10.58 -7.15
C GLY A 93 8.50 9.42 -7.84
N PHE A 94 9.63 8.96 -7.30
CA PHE A 94 10.40 7.85 -7.87
C PHE A 94 9.69 6.50 -7.78
N THR A 95 8.97 6.24 -6.69
CA THR A 95 8.25 4.97 -6.49
C THR A 95 6.90 4.90 -7.19
N SER A 96 6.39 6.05 -7.66
CA SER A 96 5.14 6.14 -8.44
C SER A 96 5.33 6.12 -9.96
N ALA A 97 6.58 6.28 -10.44
CA ALA A 97 6.95 6.29 -11.86
C ALA A 97 7.19 4.87 -12.40
#